data_AF-A0A101HV98-F1
#
_entry.id   AF-A0A101HV98-F1
#
_cell.length_a   1.000
_cell.length_b   1.000
_cell.length_c   1.000
_cell.angle_alpha   90.00
_cell.angle_beta   90.00
_cell.angle_gamma   90.00
#
_symmetry.space_group_name_H-M   'P 1'
#
loop_
_entity.id
_entity.type
_entity.pdbx_description
1 polymer ?
#
loop_
_entity_poly.entity_id
_entity_poly.type
_entity_poly.pdbx_seq_one_letter_code
_entity_poly.pdbx_strand_id
1 'polypeptide(L)'
;MPFKTNTNVAVNLADDKMKIFNPSSEIAEKARIKTMQQRNEMWRKSIHEPDEFWAEMAEEHIDWFKKWDAVEEFSFTGDVFIRYFRGAKLNAAYNCLDRHLTGWRKNKAALIWQ
;
A
#
# COMPACT_ATOMS: atom_id res chain seq x y z
N MET A 1 -19.14 7.80 -41.89
CA MET A 1 -18.61 9.17 -41.74
C MET A 1 -17.21 9.08 -41.13
N PRO A 2 -16.14 9.47 -41.83
CA PRO A 2 -14.80 9.52 -41.24
C PRO A 2 -14.52 10.93 -40.68
N PHE A 3 -14.06 10.99 -39.44
CA PHE A 3 -13.54 12.22 -38.84
C PHE A 3 -12.21 12.57 -39.50
N LYS A 4 -12.13 13.76 -40.11
CA LYS A 4 -10.88 14.34 -40.61
C LYS A 4 -10.14 14.98 -39.44
N THR A 5 -9.00 14.43 -39.05
CA THR A 5 -8.05 15.12 -38.16
C THR A 5 -7.29 16.14 -38.97
N ASN A 6 -7.53 17.43 -38.71
CA ASN A 6 -6.76 18.52 -39.29
C ASN A 6 -5.30 18.43 -38.82
N THR A 7 -4.42 18.44 -39.81
CA THR A 7 -2.98 18.62 -39.72
C THR A 7 -2.64 20.00 -39.11
N ASN A 8 -1.52 20.06 -38.38
CA ASN A 8 -0.80 21.25 -37.87
C ASN A 8 -1.00 21.65 -36.41
N VAL A 9 -0.71 20.72 -35.49
CA VAL A 9 0.02 21.09 -34.26
C VAL A 9 1.14 20.07 -34.05
N ALA A 10 2.24 20.23 -34.78
CA ALA A 10 3.52 19.68 -34.34
C ALA A 10 3.95 20.49 -33.11
N VAL A 11 3.45 20.11 -31.93
CA VAL A 11 4.03 20.58 -30.68
C VAL A 11 5.46 20.04 -30.66
N ASN A 12 6.44 20.93 -30.75
CA ASN A 12 7.85 20.58 -30.57
C ASN A 12 8.04 19.96 -29.18
N LEU A 13 8.03 18.62 -29.11
CA LEU A 13 8.32 17.81 -27.92
C LEU A 13 9.84 17.60 -27.75
N ALA A 14 10.64 18.61 -28.09
CA ALA A 14 12.07 18.60 -27.85
C ALA A 14 12.36 19.48 -26.62
N ASP A 15 12.94 18.86 -25.59
CA ASP A 15 13.60 19.49 -24.44
C ASP A 15 12.76 20.08 -23.28
N ASP A 16 11.83 19.30 -22.71
CA ASP A 16 11.57 19.42 -21.26
C ASP A 16 12.07 18.15 -20.55
N LYS A 17 13.37 18.13 -20.23
CA LYS A 17 14.00 17.04 -19.48
C LYS A 17 13.32 16.96 -18.12
N MET A 18 12.48 15.95 -17.91
CA MET A 18 11.83 15.71 -16.61
C MET A 18 12.91 15.59 -15.53
N LYS A 19 13.00 16.59 -14.65
CA LYS A 19 13.97 16.62 -13.56
C LYS A 19 13.60 15.57 -12.53
N ILE A 20 14.46 14.58 -12.34
CA ILE A 20 14.32 13.56 -11.29
C ILE A 20 15.02 14.08 -10.03
N PHE A 21 14.28 14.14 -8.92
CA PHE A 21 14.82 14.50 -7.61
C PHE A 21 14.91 13.26 -6.74
N ASN A 22 16.14 12.82 -6.47
CA ASN A 22 16.37 11.71 -5.55
C ASN A 22 16.26 12.17 -4.10
N PRO A 23 15.81 11.30 -3.17
CA PRO A 23 15.87 11.61 -1.75
C PRO A 23 17.33 11.83 -1.33
N SER A 24 17.53 12.65 -0.29
CA SER A 24 18.85 12.75 0.33
C SER A 24 19.25 11.41 0.95
N SER A 25 20.56 11.18 1.10
CA SER A 25 21.10 9.99 1.76
C SER A 25 20.52 9.80 3.17
N GLU A 26 20.42 10.89 3.93
CA GLU A 26 19.88 10.86 5.29
C GLU A 26 18.42 10.35 5.34
N ILE A 27 17.58 10.78 4.39
CA ILE A 27 16.20 10.32 4.30
C ILE A 27 16.15 8.86 3.86
N ALA A 28 16.95 8.49 2.85
CA ALA A 28 16.98 7.13 2.32
C ALA A 28 17.41 6.09 3.39
N GLU A 29 18.36 6.44 4.26
CA GLU A 29 18.84 5.56 5.33
C GLU A 29 17.79 5.28 6.41
N LYS A 30 16.98 6.30 6.75
CA LYS A 30 15.92 6.22 7.77
C LYS A 30 14.59 5.67 7.23
N ALA A 31 14.46 5.55 5.91
CA ALA A 31 13.27 5.03 5.27
C ALA A 31 13.07 3.52 5.52
N ARG A 32 11.82 3.07 5.51
CA ARG A 32 11.48 1.63 5.56
C ARG A 32 11.87 0.89 4.29
N ILE A 33 11.83 1.59 3.15
CA ILE A 33 12.27 1.10 1.85
C ILE A 33 13.43 2.00 1.40
N LYS A 34 14.63 1.44 1.35
CA LYS A 34 15.88 2.20 1.19
C LYS A 34 16.31 2.36 -0.26
N THR A 35 15.96 1.39 -1.10
CA THR A 35 16.43 1.33 -2.48
C THR A 35 15.29 1.06 -3.45
N MET A 36 15.49 1.48 -4.70
CA MET A 36 14.58 1.16 -5.80
C MET A 36 14.46 -0.34 -6.06
N GLN A 37 15.55 -1.09 -5.84
CA GLN A 37 15.55 -2.54 -5.95
C GLN A 37 14.62 -3.17 -4.90
N GLN A 38 14.75 -2.78 -3.63
CA GLN A 38 13.90 -3.28 -2.55
C GLN A 38 12.42 -2.97 -2.82
N ARG A 39 12.13 -1.73 -3.27
CA ARG A 39 10.77 -1.35 -3.70
C ARG A 39 10.24 -2.26 -4.80
N ASN A 40 11.04 -2.49 -5.85
CA ASN A 40 10.64 -3.31 -6.99
C ASN A 40 10.38 -4.76 -6.60
N GLU A 41 11.18 -5.30 -5.69
CA GLU A 41 11.00 -6.66 -5.19
C GLU A 41 9.71 -6.80 -4.38
N MET A 42 9.47 -5.89 -3.43
CA MET A 42 8.20 -5.87 -2.67
C MET A 42 6.99 -5.70 -3.59
N TRP A 43 7.08 -4.79 -4.55
CA TRP A 43 6.02 -4.57 -5.54
C TRP A 43 5.78 -5.84 -6.37
N ARG A 44 6.85 -6.47 -6.88
CA ARG A 44 6.75 -7.72 -7.64
C ARG A 44 6.04 -8.80 -6.82
N LYS A 45 6.43 -9.00 -5.56
CA LYS A 45 5.80 -9.99 -4.66
C LYS A 45 4.31 -9.66 -4.46
N SER A 46 3.96 -8.40 -4.22
CA SER A 46 2.57 -7.97 -4.02
C SER A 46 1.64 -8.20 -5.22
N ILE A 47 2.19 -8.27 -6.44
CA ILE A 47 1.42 -8.45 -7.68
C ILE A 47 1.40 -9.91 -8.11
N HIS A 48 2.52 -10.61 -8.02
CA HIS A 48 2.64 -11.98 -8.52
C HIS A 48 2.30 -13.04 -7.48
N GLU A 49 2.45 -12.71 -6.20
CA GLU A 49 2.21 -13.60 -5.05
C GLU A 49 1.35 -12.87 -3.99
N PRO A 50 0.16 -12.33 -4.37
CA PRO A 50 -0.60 -11.40 -3.55
C PRO A 50 -1.08 -12.00 -2.23
N ASP A 51 -1.56 -13.24 -2.24
CA ASP A 51 -2.03 -13.93 -1.04
C ASP A 51 -0.92 -14.07 0.02
N GLU A 52 0.29 -14.46 -0.41
CA GLU A 52 1.43 -14.60 0.50
C GLU A 52 1.88 -13.23 1.03
N PHE A 53 2.06 -12.26 0.14
CA PHE A 53 2.49 -10.92 0.51
C PHE A 53 1.51 -10.26 1.49
N TRP A 54 0.22 -10.28 1.19
CA TRP A 54 -0.79 -9.63 2.04
C TRP A 54 -1.06 -10.40 3.32
N ALA A 55 -0.90 -11.73 3.34
CA ALA A 55 -0.88 -12.50 4.59
C ALA A 55 0.25 -12.03 5.50
N GLU A 56 1.49 -11.97 5.00
CA GLU A 56 2.65 -11.51 5.76
C GLU A 56 2.44 -10.09 6.32
N MET A 57 2.02 -9.15 5.48
CA MET A 57 1.77 -7.77 5.90
C MET A 57 0.66 -7.66 6.96
N ALA A 58 -0.41 -8.46 6.81
CA ALA A 58 -1.51 -8.48 7.76
C ALA A 58 -1.12 -9.10 9.10
N GLU A 59 -0.24 -10.11 9.10
CA GLU A 59 0.30 -10.72 10.32
C GLU A 59 1.28 -9.80 11.04
N GLU A 60 2.11 -9.05 10.31
CA GLU A 60 3.11 -8.16 10.91
C GLU A 60 2.48 -6.91 11.55
N HIS A 61 1.41 -6.38 10.96
CA HIS A 61 0.95 -5.03 11.28
C HIS A 61 -0.38 -4.95 12.04
N ILE A 62 -1.20 -6.01 12.01
CA ILE A 62 -2.54 -6.03 12.60
C ILE A 62 -2.63 -7.16 13.62
N ASP A 63 -3.22 -6.84 14.78
CA ASP A 63 -3.54 -7.81 15.81
C ASP A 63 -4.91 -8.40 15.51
N TRP A 64 -4.96 -9.72 15.32
CA TRP A 64 -6.17 -10.47 14.99
C TRP A 64 -6.63 -11.32 16.16
N PHE A 65 -7.93 -11.34 16.42
CA PHE A 65 -8.55 -12.29 17.35
C PHE A 65 -8.81 -13.65 16.71
N LYS A 66 -9.03 -13.68 15.40
CA LYS A 66 -9.06 -14.90 14.58
C LYS A 66 -8.42 -14.58 13.22
N LYS A 67 -7.46 -15.40 12.79
CA LYS A 67 -6.91 -15.32 11.43
C LYS A 67 -7.97 -15.66 10.39
N TRP A 68 -7.77 -15.13 9.19
CA TRP A 68 -8.61 -15.36 8.01
C TRP A 68 -8.59 -16.81 7.57
N ASP A 69 -9.65 -17.19 6.86
CA ASP A 69 -9.76 -18.46 6.12
C ASP A 69 -9.29 -18.27 4.66
N ALA A 70 -9.36 -17.05 4.11
CA ALA A 70 -8.84 -16.66 2.79
C ALA A 70 -8.36 -15.20 2.80
N VAL A 71 -7.24 -14.91 2.12
CA VAL A 71 -6.63 -13.57 2.07
C VAL A 71 -7.36 -12.67 1.07
N GLU A 72 -7.51 -13.10 -0.18
CA GLU A 72 -8.34 -12.42 -1.17
C GLU A 72 -9.36 -13.37 -1.81
N GLU A 73 -10.58 -12.88 -2.03
CA GLU A 73 -11.63 -13.59 -2.75
C GLU A 73 -12.47 -12.56 -3.51
N PHE A 74 -12.46 -12.62 -4.84
CA PHE A 74 -13.19 -11.66 -5.66
C PHE A 74 -13.73 -12.26 -6.95
N SER A 75 -14.76 -11.61 -7.49
CA SER A 75 -15.21 -11.79 -8.87
C SER A 75 -15.54 -10.43 -9.46
N PHE A 76 -15.01 -10.16 -10.66
CA PHE A 76 -15.36 -8.98 -11.45
C PHE A 76 -16.42 -9.28 -12.53
N THR A 77 -16.88 -10.54 -12.62
CA THR A 77 -17.88 -11.00 -13.58
C THR A 77 -18.99 -11.77 -12.87
N GLY A 78 -20.21 -11.73 -13.42
CA GLY A 78 -21.37 -12.33 -12.75
C GLY A 78 -21.76 -11.53 -11.50
N ASP A 79 -21.84 -12.21 -10.35
CA ASP A 79 -22.03 -11.54 -9.05
C ASP A 79 -20.72 -10.88 -8.63
N VAL A 80 -20.67 -9.55 -8.71
CA VAL A 80 -19.44 -8.78 -8.48
C VAL A 80 -19.22 -8.62 -6.98
N PHE A 81 -18.10 -9.13 -6.48
CA PHE A 81 -17.72 -8.99 -5.07
C PHE A 81 -16.20 -8.93 -4.91
N ILE A 82 -15.78 -8.33 -3.79
CA ILE A 82 -14.38 -8.29 -3.35
C ILE A 82 -14.38 -8.47 -1.84
N ARG A 83 -13.64 -9.45 -1.34
CA ARG A 83 -13.46 -9.72 0.08
C ARG A 83 -11.98 -9.90 0.36
N TYR A 84 -11.53 -9.26 1.43
CA TYR A 84 -10.20 -9.46 1.99
C TYR A 84 -10.32 -10.05 3.38
N PHE A 85 -9.43 -10.99 3.71
CA PHE A 85 -9.33 -11.64 5.02
C PHE A 85 -10.64 -12.28 5.48
N ARG A 86 -11.34 -12.99 4.57
CA ARG A 86 -12.63 -13.61 4.84
C ARG A 86 -12.53 -14.52 6.05
N GLY A 87 -13.48 -14.39 6.98
CA GLY A 87 -13.53 -15.22 8.20
C GLY A 87 -12.63 -14.75 9.33
N ALA A 88 -11.84 -13.69 9.14
CA ALA A 88 -11.02 -13.10 10.19
C ALA A 88 -11.86 -12.29 11.18
N LYS A 89 -11.32 -12.08 12.39
CA LYS A 89 -11.93 -11.24 13.43
C LYS A 89 -10.87 -10.30 14.02
N LEU A 90 -11.20 -9.02 14.09
CA LEU A 90 -10.38 -7.98 14.72
C LEU A 90 -11.28 -6.94 15.39
N ASN A 91 -10.67 -6.08 16.21
CA ASN A 91 -11.31 -4.86 16.68
C ASN A 91 -10.40 -3.66 16.37
N ALA A 92 -10.98 -2.63 15.74
CA ALA A 92 -10.25 -1.44 15.31
C ALA A 92 -9.75 -0.63 16.50
N ALA A 93 -10.59 -0.43 17.53
CA ALA A 93 -10.19 0.24 18.76
C ALA A 93 -9.02 -0.50 19.44
N TYR A 94 -9.07 -1.84 19.50
CA TYR A 94 -7.96 -2.63 20.06
C TYR A 94 -6.63 -2.38 19.34
N ASN A 95 -6.66 -2.36 18.00
CA ASN A 95 -5.48 -2.10 17.17
C ASN A 95 -4.99 -0.65 17.24
N CYS A 96 -5.88 0.31 17.46
CA CYS A 96 -5.54 1.74 17.49
C CYS A 96 -5.21 2.26 18.90
N LEU A 97 -5.70 1.60 19.95
CA LEU A 97 -5.62 2.07 21.34
C LEU A 97 -5.07 0.97 22.25
N ASP A 98 -5.84 -0.10 22.49
CA ASP A 98 -5.60 -1.05 23.58
C ASP A 98 -4.21 -1.70 23.51
N ARG A 99 -3.79 -2.16 22.32
CA ARG A 99 -2.46 -2.78 22.14
C ARG A 99 -1.30 -1.83 22.43
N HIS A 100 -1.52 -0.52 22.38
CA HIS A 100 -0.51 0.49 22.67
C HIS A 100 -0.43 0.87 24.15
N LEU A 101 -1.49 0.57 24.94
CA LEU A 101 -1.54 0.87 26.38
C LEU A 101 -0.67 -0.07 27.22
N THR A 102 -0.38 -1.27 26.73
CA THR A 102 0.35 -2.30 27.48
C THR A 102 1.87 -2.25 27.28
N GLY A 103 2.34 -1.53 26.25
CA GLY A 103 3.75 -1.50 25.86
C GLY A 103 4.50 -0.23 26.27
N TRP A 104 5.70 -0.07 25.70
CA TRP A 104 6.53 1.12 25.90
C TRP A 104 5.87 2.44 25.44
N ARG A 105 4.81 2.36 24.62
CA ARG A 105 4.05 3.50 24.09
C ARG A 105 2.90 3.95 24.98
N LYS A 106 2.67 3.35 26.16
CA LYS A 106 1.51 3.65 27.02
C LYS A 106 1.30 5.13 27.35
N ASN A 107 2.38 5.90 27.47
CA ASN A 107 2.37 7.33 27.78
C ASN A 107 2.67 8.21 26.55
N LYS A 108 2.74 7.63 25.35
CA LYS A 108 2.97 8.38 24.11
C LYS A 108 1.69 9.13 23.77
N ALA A 109 1.79 10.43 23.53
CA ALA A 109 0.65 11.23 23.06
C ALA A 109 0.05 10.58 21.78
N ALA A 110 -1.22 10.21 21.84
CA ALA A 110 -1.96 9.63 20.72
C ALA A 110 -2.63 10.71 19.86
N LEU A 111 -3.07 11.80 20.49
CA LEU A 111 -3.75 12.92 19.84
C LEU A 111 -3.13 14.23 20.34
N ILE A 112 -2.68 15.06 19.40
CA ILE A 112 -2.26 16.44 19.65
C ILE A 112 -3.41 17.31 19.14
N TRP A 113 -4.17 17.90 20.05
CA TRP A 113 -5.26 18.80 19.71
C TRP A 113 -4.75 20.24 19.66
N GLN A 114 -5.01 20.95 18.56
CA GLN A 114 -4.60 22.33 18.30
C GLN A 114 -5.81 23.20 17.96
#